data_AF-A0A661C627-F1
#
_entry.id   AF-A0A661C627-F1
#
_cell.length_a   1.000
_cell.length_b   1.000
_cell.length_c   1.000
_cell.angle_alpha   90.00
_cell.angle_beta   90.00
_cell.angle_gamma   90.00
#
_symmetry.space_group_name_H-M   'P 1'
#
loop_
_entity.id
_entity.type
_entity.pdbx_description
1 polymer ?
#
loop_
_entity_poly.entity_id
_entity_poly.type
_entity_poly.pdbx_seq_one_letter_code
_entity_poly.pdbx_strand_id
1 'polypeptide(L)'
;MNPLSSLNYHAEYYLQPSLYLMFSRLNHSLQQFCLATVLVMVCLFAFHNDANAGLLTKIDPVAEATPFALSFFPKADSLDPFEGEPASAAVYDANRLLGYVFFTDHVLPIPGYSGKPMHTLVGFDLTGKIVGVEIVSHEEPILLAGISEQDLTDFKNQYLGQYAGNRVQLGGSDREGYVTLDSISGATITTMVLNSAIMTSLREVAISRGVAGQEVSLGIPEEEPIWVNAWRDKTFQIVVLSAGLLLLFLILIFQDWLAHHPSLLIYLRYGYLVYTVIFIGWYSLAQLSIVNVLTFVSSIMHGFSWETFMIDPMLFILWSFVAVTILLWGRGVYCGWLCPFGAIQEIVYKIGEKLGIRSYEFPAAVHERLWAIKYLVMLG
;
A
#
# COMPACT_ATOMS: atom_id res chain seq x y z
N MET A 1 -31.44 33.71 62.45
CA MET A 1 -32.22 32.56 62.95
C MET A 1 -32.80 31.84 61.73
N ASN A 2 -32.41 30.56 61.54
CA ASN A 2 -32.88 29.44 60.67
C ASN A 2 -34.04 29.60 59.64
N PRO A 3 -34.22 28.67 58.65
CA PRO A 3 -33.30 27.66 58.05
C PRO A 3 -33.42 27.44 56.51
N LEU A 4 -32.36 26.82 55.93
CA LEU A 4 -32.22 25.88 54.80
C LEU A 4 -33.15 25.83 53.54
N SER A 5 -32.47 25.95 52.39
CA SER A 5 -32.51 25.13 51.15
C SER A 5 -33.70 25.17 50.18
N SER A 6 -33.46 25.62 48.94
CA SER A 6 -33.66 24.83 47.70
C SER A 6 -33.30 25.61 46.42
N LEU A 7 -32.79 24.86 45.44
CA LEU A 7 -32.71 25.14 43.98
C LEU A 7 -31.47 25.86 43.43
N ASN A 8 -30.38 25.08 43.34
CA ASN A 8 -29.36 25.15 42.28
C ASN A 8 -29.99 24.90 40.90
N TYR A 9 -29.59 25.70 39.91
CA TYR A 9 -29.78 25.41 38.47
C TYR A 9 -28.43 25.00 37.88
N HIS A 10 -28.21 23.68 37.75
CA HIS A 10 -27.23 23.07 36.84
C HIS A 10 -28.04 22.22 35.85
N ALA A 11 -27.94 22.52 34.55
CA ALA A 11 -28.49 21.69 33.48
C ALA A 11 -27.33 21.18 32.62
N GLU A 12 -26.75 20.09 33.10
CA GLU A 12 -25.66 19.33 32.52
C GLU A 12 -26.25 17.99 32.04
N TYR A 13 -25.92 17.58 30.81
CA TYR A 13 -25.92 16.21 30.30
C TYR A 13 -27.07 15.26 30.71
N TYR A 14 -28.07 15.12 29.84
CA TYR A 14 -28.98 13.97 29.83
C TYR A 14 -28.99 13.30 28.46
N LEU A 15 -28.11 12.33 28.24
CA LEU A 15 -28.29 11.22 27.28
C LEU A 15 -27.18 10.16 27.44
N GLN A 16 -27.06 9.60 28.64
CA GLN A 16 -26.20 8.43 28.90
C GLN A 16 -26.65 7.42 30.00
N PRO A 17 -27.93 7.21 30.39
CA PRO A 17 -28.24 6.14 31.36
C PRO A 17 -28.60 4.78 30.75
N SER A 18 -29.03 4.68 29.49
CA SER A 18 -29.65 3.44 28.97
C SER A 18 -28.66 2.33 28.58
N LEU A 19 -27.50 2.69 27.99
CA LEU A 19 -26.51 1.70 27.53
C LEU A 19 -25.73 1.07 28.69
N TYR A 20 -25.43 1.86 29.72
CA TYR A 20 -24.67 1.41 30.90
C TYR A 20 -25.50 0.43 31.75
N LEU A 21 -26.80 0.68 31.89
CA LEU A 21 -27.74 -0.20 32.59
C LEU A 21 -28.01 -1.52 31.86
N MET A 22 -27.84 -1.56 30.53
CA MET A 22 -27.98 -2.78 29.74
C MET A 22 -26.73 -3.67 29.86
N PHE A 23 -25.53 -3.07 29.91
CA PHE A 23 -24.27 -3.79 30.12
C PHE A 23 -24.12 -4.32 31.56
N SER A 24 -24.61 -3.59 32.58
CA SER A 24 -24.48 -4.01 33.98
C SER A 24 -25.43 -5.13 34.40
N ARG A 25 -26.37 -5.55 33.53
CA ARG A 25 -27.32 -6.65 33.79
C ARG A 25 -26.89 -7.98 33.16
N LEU A 26 -25.82 -8.01 32.37
CA LEU A 26 -25.27 -9.27 31.87
C LEU A 26 -24.38 -9.90 32.95
N ASN A 27 -24.66 -11.15 33.29
CA ASN A 27 -23.93 -11.90 34.31
C ASN A 27 -22.42 -11.92 33.94
N HIS A 28 -21.53 -11.60 34.88
CA HIS A 28 -20.09 -11.40 34.63
C HIS A 28 -19.44 -12.63 33.95
N SER A 29 -19.97 -13.83 34.20
CA SER A 29 -19.56 -15.08 33.56
C SER A 29 -19.86 -15.13 32.06
N LEU A 30 -20.94 -14.48 31.59
CA LEU A 30 -21.34 -14.42 30.18
C LEU A 30 -20.45 -13.46 29.39
N GLN A 31 -20.05 -12.33 29.98
CA GLN A 31 -19.06 -11.42 29.39
C GLN A 31 -17.69 -12.10 29.24
N GLN A 32 -17.24 -12.84 30.25
CA GLN A 32 -16.00 -13.61 30.18
C GLN A 32 -16.07 -14.72 29.13
N PHE A 33 -17.23 -15.37 28.98
CA PHE A 33 -17.43 -16.42 27.97
C PHE A 33 -17.41 -15.85 26.54
N CYS A 34 -18.06 -14.71 26.28
CA CYS A 34 -18.02 -14.02 24.99
C CYS A 34 -16.61 -13.52 24.63
N LEU A 35 -15.89 -12.94 25.59
CA LEU A 35 -14.49 -12.52 25.38
C LEU A 35 -13.58 -13.71 25.08
N ALA A 36 -13.73 -14.82 25.81
CA ALA A 36 -12.95 -16.03 25.59
C ALA A 36 -13.26 -16.69 24.23
N THR A 37 -14.53 -16.71 23.80
CA THR A 37 -14.90 -17.27 22.49
C THR A 37 -14.39 -16.42 21.34
N VAL A 38 -14.46 -15.09 21.44
CA VAL A 38 -13.86 -14.20 20.43
C VAL A 38 -12.34 -14.38 20.38
N LEU A 39 -11.67 -14.49 21.53
CA LEU A 39 -10.22 -14.69 21.59
C LEU A 39 -9.80 -16.06 21.01
N VAL A 40 -10.55 -17.13 21.31
CA VAL A 40 -10.33 -18.45 20.73
C VAL A 40 -10.58 -18.46 19.22
N MET A 41 -11.61 -17.74 18.74
CA MET A 41 -11.90 -17.65 17.31
C MET A 41 -10.83 -16.85 16.57
N VAL A 42 -10.30 -15.77 17.15
CA VAL A 42 -9.15 -15.01 16.62
C VAL A 42 -7.88 -15.87 16.60
N CYS A 43 -7.60 -16.61 17.67
CA CYS A 43 -6.47 -17.53 17.70
C CYS A 43 -6.61 -18.65 16.67
N LEU A 44 -7.79 -19.25 16.53
CA LEU A 44 -8.05 -20.29 15.51
C LEU A 44 -7.92 -19.74 14.09
N PHE A 45 -8.32 -18.48 13.86
CA PHE A 45 -8.14 -17.82 12.56
C PHE A 45 -6.66 -17.53 12.27
N ALA A 46 -5.88 -17.12 13.27
CA ALA A 46 -4.43 -16.97 13.16
C ALA A 46 -3.74 -18.31 12.86
N PHE A 47 -4.11 -19.38 13.56
CA PHE A 47 -3.60 -20.74 13.31
C PHE A 47 -4.03 -21.31 11.95
N HIS A 48 -5.21 -20.96 11.44
CA HIS A 48 -5.68 -21.42 10.13
C HIS A 48 -4.92 -20.76 8.97
N ASN A 49 -4.46 -19.51 9.15
CA ASN A 49 -3.61 -18.84 8.16
C ASN A 49 -2.19 -19.45 8.11
N ASP A 50 -1.63 -19.87 9.24
CA ASP A 50 -0.34 -20.57 9.26
C ASP A 50 -0.42 -21.99 8.65
N ALA A 51 -1.55 -22.68 8.84
CA ALA A 51 -1.74 -24.04 8.32
C ALA A 51 -1.88 -24.10 6.78
N ASN A 52 -2.36 -23.03 6.14
CA ASN A 52 -2.48 -22.95 4.67
C ASN A 52 -1.20 -22.42 3.99
N ALA A 53 -0.27 -21.82 4.73
CA ALA A 53 1.02 -21.39 4.19
C ALA A 53 1.96 -22.57 3.84
N GLY A 54 1.74 -23.75 4.43
CA GLY A 54 2.56 -24.95 4.22
C GLY A 54 2.09 -25.87 3.08
N LEU A 55 1.03 -25.52 2.35
CA LEU A 55 0.36 -26.43 1.41
C LEU A 55 0.42 -25.99 -0.07
N LEU A 56 1.17 -24.93 -0.39
CA LEU A 56 1.70 -24.77 -1.75
C LEU A 56 2.86 -25.74 -1.88
N THR A 57 2.59 -26.84 -2.57
CA THR A 57 3.57 -27.81 -3.07
C THR A 57 4.93 -27.16 -3.27
N LYS A 58 5.98 -27.71 -2.63
CA LYS A 58 7.37 -27.52 -3.07
C LYS A 58 7.47 -28.00 -4.52
N ILE A 59 7.10 -27.15 -5.46
CA ILE A 59 7.44 -27.34 -6.86
C ILE A 59 8.95 -27.29 -6.87
N ASP A 60 9.58 -28.31 -7.46
CA ASP A 60 11.02 -28.32 -7.63
C ASP A 60 11.38 -27.07 -8.46
N PRO A 61 12.16 -26.11 -7.92
CA PRO A 61 12.44 -24.86 -8.61
C PRO A 61 13.13 -25.09 -9.96
N VAL A 62 13.85 -26.20 -10.11
CA VAL A 62 14.42 -26.62 -11.40
C VAL A 62 13.30 -26.95 -12.40
N ALA A 63 12.33 -27.78 -11.99
CA ALA A 63 11.21 -28.17 -12.84
C ALA A 63 10.34 -26.97 -13.25
N GLU A 64 10.15 -26.01 -12.34
CA GLU A 64 9.43 -24.76 -12.60
C GLU A 64 10.18 -23.83 -13.55
N ALA A 65 11.49 -23.67 -13.37
CA ALA A 65 12.32 -22.79 -14.18
C ALA A 65 12.62 -23.34 -15.57
N THR A 66 12.71 -24.67 -15.73
CA THR A 66 13.12 -25.34 -16.98
C THR A 66 12.38 -24.85 -18.24
N PRO A 67 11.03 -24.80 -18.31
CA PRO A 67 10.34 -24.38 -19.53
C PRO A 67 10.70 -22.95 -19.97
N PHE A 68 10.90 -22.06 -18.99
CA PHE A 68 11.26 -20.66 -19.24
C PHE A 68 12.76 -20.51 -19.52
N ALA A 69 13.63 -21.25 -18.83
CA ALA A 69 15.06 -21.26 -19.09
C ALA A 69 15.36 -21.71 -20.53
N LEU A 70 14.65 -22.72 -21.03
CA LEU A 70 14.77 -23.17 -22.43
C LEU A 70 14.26 -22.14 -23.45
N SER A 71 13.28 -21.30 -23.08
CA SER A 71 12.82 -20.22 -23.95
C SER A 71 13.82 -19.04 -23.97
N PHE A 72 14.46 -18.75 -22.82
CA PHE A 72 15.49 -17.73 -22.68
C PHE A 72 16.79 -18.13 -23.38
N PHE A 73 17.14 -19.41 -23.32
CA PHE A 73 18.33 -20.00 -23.93
C PHE A 73 17.94 -21.11 -24.91
N PRO A 74 17.62 -20.80 -26.18
CA PRO A 74 17.13 -21.79 -27.15
C PRO A 74 18.10 -22.95 -27.46
N LYS A 75 19.37 -22.82 -27.10
CA LYS A 75 20.40 -23.85 -27.28
C LYS A 75 20.62 -24.70 -26.02
N ALA A 76 19.98 -24.36 -24.91
CA ALA A 76 20.20 -25.05 -23.66
C ALA A 76 19.67 -26.49 -23.69
N ASP A 77 20.43 -27.39 -23.07
CA ASP A 77 20.07 -28.80 -22.92
C ASP A 77 19.92 -29.22 -21.45
N SER A 78 20.55 -28.49 -20.52
CA SER A 78 20.45 -28.78 -19.09
C SER A 78 20.45 -27.53 -18.19
N LEU A 79 19.91 -27.71 -16.99
CA LEU A 79 19.85 -26.72 -15.92
C LEU A 79 20.33 -27.38 -14.63
N ASP A 80 21.31 -26.75 -13.96
CA ASP A 80 21.77 -27.20 -12.64
C ASP A 80 20.72 -26.90 -11.55
N PRO A 81 20.81 -27.55 -10.38
CA PRO A 81 20.02 -27.15 -9.21
C PRO A 81 20.29 -25.68 -8.80
N PHE A 82 19.29 -25.06 -8.17
CA PHE A 82 19.46 -23.72 -7.59
C PHE A 82 20.35 -23.81 -6.36
N GLU A 83 21.59 -23.34 -6.48
CA GLU A 83 22.60 -23.42 -5.43
C GLU A 83 23.35 -22.07 -5.25
N GLY A 84 24.10 -21.98 -4.15
CA GLY A 84 24.93 -20.82 -3.78
C GLY A 84 24.17 -19.70 -3.04
N GLU A 85 24.92 -18.68 -2.63
CA GLU A 85 24.39 -17.44 -2.05
C GLU A 85 24.83 -16.24 -2.92
N PRO A 86 23.90 -15.54 -3.60
CA PRO A 86 22.47 -15.84 -3.73
C PRO A 86 22.18 -17.10 -4.57
N ALA A 87 21.00 -17.70 -4.40
CA ALA A 87 20.62 -18.94 -5.08
C ALA A 87 20.39 -18.75 -6.59
N SER A 88 21.04 -19.56 -7.43
CA SER A 88 20.92 -19.50 -8.89
C SER A 88 21.19 -20.86 -9.52
N ALA A 89 20.63 -21.12 -10.70
CA ALA A 89 20.91 -22.31 -11.50
C ALA A 89 21.74 -21.95 -12.75
N ALA A 90 22.75 -22.77 -13.07
CA ALA A 90 23.56 -22.62 -14.26
C ALA A 90 22.88 -23.31 -15.46
N VAL A 91 22.94 -22.67 -16.63
CA VAL A 91 22.34 -23.15 -17.88
C VAL A 91 23.44 -23.59 -18.85
N TYR A 92 23.36 -24.81 -19.40
CA TYR A 92 24.37 -25.35 -20.31
C TYR A 92 23.81 -25.74 -21.68
N ASP A 93 24.71 -25.81 -22.66
CA ASP A 93 24.57 -26.46 -23.96
C ASP A 93 25.75 -27.42 -24.12
N ALA A 94 25.52 -28.73 -24.03
CA ALA A 94 26.54 -29.76 -24.19
C ALA A 94 27.82 -29.50 -23.36
N ASN A 95 27.64 -29.28 -22.05
CA ASN A 95 28.67 -28.88 -21.06
C ASN A 95 29.30 -27.48 -21.25
N ARG A 96 28.84 -26.69 -22.22
CA ARG A 96 29.23 -25.28 -22.34
C ARG A 96 28.26 -24.41 -21.54
N LEU A 97 28.77 -23.70 -20.54
CA LEU A 97 27.99 -22.73 -19.79
C LEU A 97 27.49 -21.61 -20.72
N LEU A 98 26.18 -21.39 -20.74
CA LEU A 98 25.52 -20.34 -21.52
C LEU A 98 25.19 -19.10 -20.67
N GLY A 99 24.86 -19.31 -19.40
CA GLY A 99 24.41 -18.26 -18.49
C GLY A 99 23.83 -18.85 -17.21
N TYR A 100 23.06 -18.03 -16.51
CA TYR A 100 22.42 -18.39 -15.24
C TYR A 100 20.96 -17.93 -15.23
N VAL A 101 20.14 -18.62 -14.43
CA VAL A 101 18.78 -18.20 -14.07
C VAL A 101 18.64 -18.14 -12.55
N PHE A 102 17.80 -17.25 -12.06
CA PHE A 102 17.50 -17.12 -10.64
C PHE A 102 16.05 -16.65 -10.44
N PHE A 103 15.50 -16.92 -9.26
CA PHE A 103 14.22 -16.36 -8.82
C PHE A 103 14.45 -15.13 -7.95
N THR A 104 13.78 -14.03 -8.24
CA THR A 104 13.98 -12.76 -7.50
C THR A 104 13.66 -12.89 -6.03
N ASP A 105 12.62 -13.63 -5.66
CA ASP A 105 12.20 -13.87 -4.27
C ASP A 105 13.11 -14.85 -3.51
N HIS A 106 13.89 -15.68 -4.20
CA HIS A 106 14.93 -16.51 -3.57
C HIS A 106 16.22 -15.72 -3.29
N VAL A 107 16.44 -14.62 -4.01
CA VAL A 107 17.63 -13.77 -3.88
C VAL A 107 17.35 -12.59 -2.95
N LEU A 108 16.32 -11.80 -3.26
CA LEU A 108 15.93 -10.61 -2.53
C LEU A 108 14.39 -10.50 -2.51
N PRO A 109 13.71 -11.03 -1.48
CA PRO A 109 12.26 -11.01 -1.39
C PRO A 109 11.74 -9.61 -1.02
N ILE A 110 11.61 -8.73 -2.01
CA ILE A 110 11.01 -7.40 -1.84
C ILE A 110 9.48 -7.51 -1.89
N PRO A 111 8.74 -7.12 -0.83
CA PRO A 111 7.27 -7.19 -0.84
C PRO A 111 6.66 -6.13 -1.77
N GLY A 112 5.66 -6.56 -2.56
CA GLY A 112 4.85 -5.68 -3.41
C GLY A 112 3.69 -5.00 -2.68
N TYR A 113 2.71 -4.48 -3.44
CA TYR A 113 1.53 -3.84 -2.85
C TYR A 113 0.67 -4.83 -2.05
N SER A 114 0.67 -6.09 -2.46
CA SER A 114 0.02 -7.20 -1.73
C SER A 114 0.67 -7.52 -0.38
N GLY A 115 1.88 -7.02 -0.11
CA GLY A 115 2.70 -7.39 1.04
C GLY A 115 3.46 -8.72 0.87
N LYS A 116 3.37 -9.35 -0.31
CA LYS A 116 4.13 -10.56 -0.67
C LYS A 116 5.11 -10.27 -1.82
N PRO A 117 6.26 -10.95 -1.89
CA PRO A 117 7.18 -10.82 -3.01
C PRO A 117 6.60 -11.47 -4.28
N MET A 118 7.02 -10.97 -5.44
CA MET A 118 6.63 -11.52 -6.74
C MET A 118 7.61 -12.63 -7.16
N HIS A 119 7.08 -13.80 -7.53
CA HIS A 119 7.88 -14.92 -7.98
C HIS A 119 8.23 -14.73 -9.46
N THR A 120 9.42 -14.18 -9.71
CA THR A 120 9.89 -13.80 -11.06
C THR A 120 11.18 -14.53 -11.38
N LEU A 121 11.20 -15.24 -12.50
CA LEU A 121 12.40 -15.88 -13.03
C LEU A 121 13.13 -14.92 -13.97
N VAL A 122 14.44 -14.77 -13.75
CA VAL A 122 15.31 -13.92 -14.59
C VAL A 122 16.47 -14.76 -15.10
N GLY A 123 16.75 -14.68 -16.40
CA GLY A 123 17.90 -15.31 -17.04
C GLY A 123 18.88 -14.28 -17.59
N PHE A 124 20.18 -14.50 -17.40
CA PHE A 124 21.22 -13.63 -17.94
C PHE A 124 22.41 -14.40 -18.51
N ASP A 125 23.06 -13.85 -19.53
CA ASP A 125 24.20 -14.44 -20.22
C ASP A 125 25.54 -14.20 -19.50
N LEU A 126 26.61 -14.82 -20.02
CA LEU A 126 27.98 -14.62 -19.51
C LEU A 126 28.56 -13.22 -19.73
N THR A 127 27.83 -12.32 -20.38
CA THR A 127 28.20 -10.90 -20.47
C THR A 127 27.50 -10.07 -19.40
N GLY A 128 26.65 -10.68 -18.57
CA GLY A 128 25.87 -10.01 -17.54
C GLY A 128 24.62 -9.33 -18.08
N LYS A 129 24.15 -9.69 -19.29
CA LYS A 129 22.94 -9.13 -19.90
C LYS A 129 21.75 -10.05 -19.71
N ILE A 130 20.60 -9.47 -19.39
CA ILE A 130 19.34 -10.21 -19.30
C ILE A 130 18.96 -10.76 -20.68
N VAL A 131 18.65 -12.05 -20.73
CA VAL A 131 18.15 -12.74 -21.93
C VAL A 131 16.68 -13.14 -21.82
N GLY A 132 16.11 -13.06 -20.61
CA GLY A 132 14.71 -13.38 -20.38
C GLY A 132 14.23 -13.01 -18.98
N VAL A 133 12.95 -12.63 -18.90
CA VAL A 133 12.24 -12.34 -17.65
C VAL A 133 10.84 -12.95 -17.74
N GLU A 134 10.45 -13.73 -16.74
CA GLU A 134 9.10 -14.29 -16.64
C GLU A 134 8.55 -14.10 -15.24
N ILE A 135 7.32 -13.56 -15.15
CA ILE A 135 6.61 -13.44 -13.86
C ILE A 135 5.82 -14.74 -13.70
N VAL A 136 6.38 -15.69 -12.96
CA VAL A 136 5.84 -17.05 -12.83
C VAL A 136 4.59 -17.06 -11.96
N SER A 137 4.59 -16.32 -10.85
CA SER A 137 3.38 -16.07 -10.07
C SER A 137 3.45 -14.76 -9.28
N HIS A 138 2.29 -14.14 -9.04
CA HIS A 138 2.16 -12.94 -8.21
C HIS A 138 0.77 -12.85 -7.57
N GLU A 139 0.67 -12.15 -6.45
CA GLU A 139 -0.59 -11.85 -5.76
C GLU A 139 -0.95 -10.36 -5.82
N GLU A 140 -0.43 -9.62 -6.80
CA GLU A 140 -0.67 -8.17 -6.95
C GLU A 140 -2.09 -7.86 -7.47
N PRO A 141 -3.01 -7.34 -6.64
CA PRO A 141 -4.40 -7.14 -7.04
C PRO A 141 -4.54 -6.09 -8.15
N ILE A 142 -3.62 -5.12 -8.19
CA ILE A 142 -3.61 -4.04 -9.17
C ILE A 142 -3.30 -4.58 -10.57
N LEU A 143 -2.47 -5.63 -10.70
CA LEU A 143 -2.16 -6.25 -11.98
C LEU A 143 -3.34 -7.05 -12.56
N LEU A 144 -4.31 -7.44 -11.73
CA LEU A 144 -5.50 -8.18 -12.15
C LEU A 144 -6.66 -7.25 -12.53
N ALA A 145 -6.61 -5.98 -12.14
CA ALA A 145 -7.67 -5.01 -12.31
C ALA A 145 -7.33 -3.99 -13.41
N GLY A 146 -7.57 -4.36 -14.67
CA GLY A 146 -7.51 -3.44 -15.80
C GLY A 146 -6.16 -3.34 -16.51
N ILE A 147 -5.21 -4.22 -16.20
CA ILE A 147 -3.93 -4.37 -16.91
C ILE A 147 -4.00 -5.65 -17.74
N SER A 148 -3.62 -5.58 -19.02
CA SER A 148 -3.66 -6.73 -19.91
C SER A 148 -2.39 -7.57 -19.80
N GLU A 149 -2.45 -8.85 -20.19
CA GLU A 149 -1.25 -9.70 -20.31
C GLU A 149 -0.24 -9.11 -21.31
N GLN A 150 -0.72 -8.34 -22.30
CA GLN A 150 0.15 -7.64 -23.25
C GLN A 150 0.95 -6.53 -22.57
N ASP A 151 0.33 -5.73 -21.70
CA ASP A 151 1.04 -4.68 -20.95
C ASP A 151 2.16 -5.26 -20.07
N LEU A 152 1.91 -6.42 -19.45
CA LEU A 152 2.92 -7.15 -18.68
C LEU A 152 4.03 -7.70 -19.58
N THR A 153 3.68 -8.21 -20.75
CA THR A 153 4.64 -8.72 -21.73
C THR A 153 5.53 -7.60 -22.26
N ASP A 154 4.95 -6.47 -22.64
CA ASP A 154 5.66 -5.29 -23.12
C ASP A 154 6.56 -4.71 -22.02
N PHE A 155 6.09 -4.68 -20.77
CA PHE A 155 6.91 -4.30 -19.62
C PHE A 155 8.11 -5.22 -19.41
N LYS A 156 7.92 -6.55 -19.35
CA LYS A 156 9.01 -7.52 -19.15
C LYS A 156 10.04 -7.48 -20.29
N ASN A 157 9.58 -7.31 -21.53
CA ASN A 157 10.46 -7.33 -22.70
C ASN A 157 11.45 -6.15 -22.74
N GLN A 158 11.17 -5.05 -22.03
CA GLN A 158 12.09 -3.93 -21.89
C GLN A 158 13.39 -4.27 -21.14
N TYR A 159 13.39 -5.33 -20.33
CA TYR A 159 14.57 -5.79 -19.61
C TYR A 159 15.53 -6.58 -20.50
N LEU A 160 15.09 -7.07 -21.67
CA LEU A 160 15.94 -7.85 -22.57
C LEU A 160 17.14 -7.01 -23.04
N GLY A 161 18.35 -7.54 -22.84
CA GLY A 161 19.61 -6.89 -23.18
C GLY A 161 20.12 -5.88 -22.14
N GLN A 162 19.38 -5.62 -21.06
CA GLN A 162 19.86 -4.77 -19.97
C GLN A 162 21.02 -5.44 -19.24
N TYR A 163 22.05 -4.67 -18.94
CA TYR A 163 23.25 -5.16 -18.26
C TYR A 163 23.12 -5.03 -16.75
N ALA A 164 23.69 -5.97 -15.99
CA ALA A 164 23.68 -5.99 -14.52
C ALA A 164 24.28 -4.71 -13.89
N GLY A 165 25.19 -4.02 -14.59
CA GLY A 165 25.76 -2.74 -14.17
C GLY A 165 24.92 -1.51 -14.56
N ASN A 166 23.85 -1.66 -15.34
CA ASN A 166 22.98 -0.55 -15.70
C ASN A 166 22.22 -0.06 -14.46
N ARG A 167 21.98 1.25 -14.40
CA ARG A 167 21.06 1.86 -13.44
C ARG A 167 19.72 2.06 -14.14
N VAL A 168 18.73 1.26 -13.78
CA VAL A 168 17.43 1.28 -14.44
C VAL A 168 16.43 2.05 -13.59
N GLN A 169 15.81 3.08 -14.17
CA GLN A 169 14.73 3.85 -13.57
C GLN A 169 13.41 3.60 -14.31
N LEU A 170 12.29 3.68 -13.61
CA LEU A 170 10.96 3.57 -14.22
C LEU A 170 10.28 4.92 -14.34
N GLY A 171 9.86 5.27 -15.55
CA GLY A 171 9.19 6.53 -15.84
C GLY A 171 10.09 7.77 -15.62
N GLY A 172 9.48 8.95 -15.70
CA GLY A 172 10.19 10.22 -15.55
C GLY A 172 10.96 10.65 -16.81
N SER A 173 11.78 11.70 -16.67
CA SER A 173 12.64 12.21 -17.74
C SER A 173 14.00 11.49 -17.73
N ASP A 174 14.60 11.32 -18.91
CA ASP A 174 15.91 10.71 -19.06
C ASP A 174 16.97 11.38 -18.19
N ARG A 175 17.72 10.56 -17.45
CA ARG A 175 18.80 10.98 -16.57
C ARG A 175 20.13 10.43 -17.07
N GLU A 176 21.14 11.28 -17.08
CA GLU A 176 22.49 10.88 -17.49
C GLU A 176 23.00 9.75 -16.58
N GLY A 177 23.44 8.64 -17.19
CA GLY A 177 23.90 7.44 -16.48
C GLY A 177 22.79 6.48 -16.03
N TYR A 178 21.53 6.72 -16.39
CA TYR A 178 20.41 5.81 -16.16
C TYR A 178 19.77 5.37 -17.47
N VAL A 179 19.21 4.17 -17.46
CA VAL A 179 18.34 3.65 -18.51
C VAL A 179 16.90 3.79 -18.03
N THR A 180 16.12 4.62 -18.72
CA THR A 180 14.69 4.80 -18.42
C THR A 180 13.89 3.69 -19.11
N LEU A 181 13.05 2.98 -18.34
CA LEU A 181 12.04 2.06 -18.86
C LEU A 181 10.64 2.59 -18.54
N ASP A 182 9.66 2.20 -19.35
CA ASP A 182 8.26 2.59 -19.16
C ASP A 182 7.64 1.83 -17.98
N SER A 183 6.95 2.56 -17.10
CA SER A 183 6.11 1.97 -16.05
C SER A 183 4.71 1.61 -16.57
N ILE A 184 4.03 0.65 -15.94
CA ILE A 184 2.62 0.38 -16.23
C ILE A 184 1.74 1.41 -15.51
N SER A 185 0.90 2.11 -16.27
CA SER A 185 -0.03 3.12 -15.74
C SER A 185 -0.97 2.51 -14.70
N GLY A 186 -1.06 3.13 -13.52
CA GLY A 186 -1.88 2.64 -12.40
C GLY A 186 -1.21 1.56 -11.54
N ALA A 187 -0.12 0.95 -11.99
CA ALA A 187 0.67 -0.05 -11.24
C ALA A 187 2.10 0.42 -10.96
N THR A 188 2.29 1.72 -10.72
CA THR A 188 3.60 2.34 -10.53
C THR A 188 4.38 1.71 -9.37
N ILE A 189 3.74 1.46 -8.22
CA ILE A 189 4.40 0.85 -7.06
C ILE A 189 4.83 -0.58 -7.38
N THR A 190 3.93 -1.39 -7.92
CA THR A 190 4.20 -2.79 -8.28
C THR A 190 5.34 -2.88 -9.31
N THR A 191 5.32 -2.06 -10.36
CA THR A 191 6.39 -2.04 -11.37
C THR A 191 7.72 -1.56 -10.80
N MET A 192 7.73 -0.56 -9.91
CA MET A 192 8.95 -0.11 -9.22
C MET A 192 9.56 -1.21 -8.35
N VAL A 193 8.74 -1.93 -7.59
CA VAL A 193 9.20 -3.07 -6.78
C VAL A 193 9.77 -4.16 -7.68
N LEU A 194 9.07 -4.50 -8.77
CA LEU A 194 9.53 -5.50 -9.73
C LEU A 194 10.87 -5.12 -10.38
N ASN A 195 11.04 -3.85 -10.80
CA ASN A 195 12.30 -3.34 -11.34
C ASN A 195 13.44 -3.50 -10.34
N SER A 196 13.24 -3.10 -9.09
CA SER A 196 14.26 -3.25 -8.05
C SER A 196 14.57 -4.73 -7.78
N ALA A 197 13.54 -5.58 -7.68
CA ALA A 197 13.73 -7.00 -7.44
C ALA A 197 14.53 -7.66 -8.57
N ILE A 198 14.25 -7.32 -9.84
CA ILE A 198 14.99 -7.83 -11.00
C ILE A 198 16.42 -7.31 -11.01
N MET A 199 16.62 -5.99 -10.99
CA MET A 199 17.93 -5.38 -11.24
C MET A 199 18.90 -5.55 -10.07
N THR A 200 18.42 -5.42 -8.83
CA THR A 200 19.25 -5.63 -7.63
C THR A 200 19.63 -7.11 -7.51
N SER A 201 18.68 -8.05 -7.68
CA SER A 201 19.00 -9.49 -7.66
C SER A 201 19.93 -9.91 -8.80
N LEU A 202 19.72 -9.39 -10.01
CA LEU A 202 20.61 -9.63 -11.15
C LEU A 202 22.04 -9.24 -10.82
N ARG A 203 22.24 -8.05 -10.23
CA ARG A 203 23.56 -7.58 -9.88
C ARG A 203 24.22 -8.46 -8.82
N GLU A 204 23.50 -8.81 -7.76
CA GLU A 204 24.01 -9.69 -6.70
C GLU A 204 24.44 -11.06 -7.24
N VAL A 205 23.60 -11.69 -8.09
CA VAL A 205 23.93 -12.97 -8.70
C VAL A 205 25.09 -12.84 -9.69
N ALA A 206 25.08 -11.80 -10.54
CA ALA A 206 26.14 -11.60 -11.54
C ALA A 206 27.52 -11.33 -10.90
N ILE A 207 27.56 -10.62 -9.77
CA ILE A 207 28.78 -10.40 -8.97
C ILE A 207 29.22 -11.72 -8.31
N SER A 208 28.29 -12.42 -7.65
CA SER A 208 28.58 -13.71 -6.97
C SER A 208 29.10 -14.79 -7.94
N ARG A 209 28.68 -14.76 -9.21
CA ARG A 209 29.14 -15.67 -10.27
C ARG A 209 30.35 -15.15 -11.06
N GLY A 210 30.89 -13.98 -10.72
CA GLY A 210 32.05 -13.39 -11.40
C GLY A 210 31.78 -12.99 -12.86
N VAL A 211 30.51 -12.83 -13.25
CA VAL A 211 30.07 -12.44 -14.60
C VAL A 211 30.10 -10.92 -14.76
N ALA A 212 29.80 -10.17 -13.69
CA ALA A 212 29.97 -8.74 -13.62
C ALA A 212 31.39 -8.40 -13.12
N GLY A 213 32.19 -7.70 -13.92
CA GLY A 213 33.58 -7.35 -13.58
C GLY A 213 33.71 -6.35 -12.42
N GLN A 214 34.94 -6.17 -11.92
CA GLN A 214 35.28 -5.25 -10.82
C GLN A 214 34.82 -3.79 -11.04
N GLU A 215 34.56 -3.35 -12.28
CA GLU A 215 33.96 -2.04 -12.57
C GLU A 215 32.55 -1.88 -12.00
N VAL A 216 31.76 -2.97 -11.91
CA VAL A 216 30.45 -2.98 -11.23
C VAL A 216 30.61 -2.85 -9.70
N SER A 217 31.71 -3.38 -9.13
CA SER A 217 32.05 -3.20 -7.70
C SER A 217 32.77 -1.88 -7.37
N LEU A 218 33.48 -1.26 -8.32
CA LEU A 218 34.25 -0.02 -8.11
C LEU A 218 33.44 1.23 -8.42
N GLY A 219 32.37 1.07 -9.19
CA GLY A 219 31.33 2.07 -9.42
C GLY A 219 30.06 1.76 -8.65
N ILE A 220 30.16 1.35 -7.38
CA ILE A 220 29.02 1.32 -6.43
C ILE A 220 28.85 2.73 -5.85
N PRO A 221 28.08 3.66 -6.43
CA PRO A 221 27.24 4.45 -5.56
C PRO A 221 26.18 3.51 -5.00
N GLU A 222 25.93 3.64 -3.70
CA GLU A 222 24.66 3.27 -3.08
C GLU A 222 23.53 3.44 -4.11
N GLU A 223 22.91 2.33 -4.51
CA GLU A 223 21.68 2.40 -5.31
C GLU A 223 20.74 3.34 -4.55
N GLU A 224 20.37 4.48 -5.14
CA GLU A 224 19.47 5.43 -4.49
C GLU A 224 18.25 4.62 -4.03
N PRO A 225 17.95 4.56 -2.71
CA PRO A 225 16.88 3.71 -2.21
C PRO A 225 15.59 3.94 -2.98
N ILE A 226 14.80 2.90 -3.22
CA ILE A 226 13.57 2.96 -4.04
C ILE A 226 12.67 4.13 -3.61
N TRP A 227 12.59 4.38 -2.30
CA TRP A 227 11.82 5.48 -1.73
C TRP A 227 12.34 6.87 -2.15
N VAL A 228 13.64 7.07 -2.36
CA VAL A 228 14.21 8.36 -2.80
C VAL A 228 13.68 8.73 -4.19
N ASN A 229 13.68 7.76 -5.10
CA ASN A 229 13.15 7.96 -6.46
C ASN A 229 11.64 8.25 -6.41
N ALA A 230 10.89 7.49 -5.61
CA ALA A 230 9.45 7.71 -5.44
C ALA A 230 9.11 9.12 -4.91
N TRP A 231 9.92 9.66 -3.99
CA TRP A 231 9.77 11.02 -3.48
C TRP A 231 10.12 12.08 -4.52
N ARG A 232 11.17 11.83 -5.32
CA ARG A 232 11.61 12.74 -6.39
C ARG A 232 10.57 12.83 -7.49
N ASP A 233 10.04 11.71 -7.95
CA ASP A 233 9.05 11.66 -9.04
C ASP A 233 7.74 12.35 -8.63
N LYS A 234 7.36 12.24 -7.36
CA LYS A 234 6.16 12.87 -6.80
C LYS A 234 6.41 14.27 -6.24
N THR A 235 7.53 14.94 -6.54
CA THR A 235 7.85 16.27 -5.99
C THR A 235 6.72 17.29 -6.17
N PHE A 236 6.13 17.37 -7.37
CA PHE A 236 5.01 18.28 -7.64
C PHE A 236 3.80 17.96 -6.74
N GLN A 237 3.47 16.68 -6.61
CA GLN A 237 2.34 16.22 -5.79
C GLN A 237 2.56 16.54 -4.32
N ILE A 238 3.78 16.33 -3.82
CA ILE A 238 4.18 16.63 -2.45
C ILE A 238 4.03 18.12 -2.16
N VAL A 239 4.54 19.00 -3.03
CA VAL A 239 4.45 20.46 -2.84
C VAL A 239 2.99 20.91 -2.75
N VAL A 240 2.14 20.44 -3.66
CA VAL A 240 0.71 20.80 -3.66
C VAL A 240 0.00 20.24 -2.43
N LEU A 241 0.27 18.98 -2.06
CA LEU A 241 -0.27 18.36 -0.85
C LEU A 241 0.13 19.14 0.40
N SER A 242 1.42 19.40 0.59
CA SER A 242 1.94 20.13 1.74
C SER A 242 1.36 21.55 1.82
N ALA A 243 1.20 22.23 0.68
CA ALA A 243 0.52 23.54 0.65
C ALA A 243 -0.95 23.43 1.10
N GLY A 244 -1.68 22.42 0.63
CA GLY A 244 -3.06 22.15 1.04
C GLY A 244 -3.19 21.77 2.52
N LEU A 245 -2.25 20.99 3.05
CA LEU A 245 -2.20 20.63 4.48
C LEU A 245 -1.84 21.83 5.35
N LEU A 246 -0.92 22.68 4.92
CA LEU A 246 -0.59 23.92 5.59
C LEU A 246 -1.81 24.86 5.61
N LEU A 247 -2.50 25.01 4.49
CA LEU A 247 -3.75 25.79 4.43
C LEU A 247 -4.79 25.24 5.41
N LEU A 248 -4.99 23.93 5.46
CA LEU A 248 -5.92 23.31 6.41
C LEU A 248 -5.50 23.55 7.85
N PHE A 249 -4.21 23.40 8.16
CA PHE A 249 -3.67 23.65 9.49
C PHE A 249 -3.92 25.10 9.92
N LEU A 250 -3.72 26.07 9.02
CA LEU A 250 -4.06 27.48 9.27
C LEU A 250 -5.56 27.65 9.52
N ILE A 251 -6.43 27.05 8.70
CA ILE A 251 -7.89 27.09 8.90
C ILE A 251 -8.27 26.57 10.29
N LEU A 252 -7.62 25.51 10.77
CA LEU A 252 -7.88 24.93 12.09
C LEU A 252 -7.38 25.80 13.24
N ILE A 253 -6.20 26.42 13.10
CA ILE A 253 -5.68 27.37 14.11
C ILE A 253 -6.56 28.62 14.20
N PHE A 254 -6.95 29.18 13.05
CA PHE A 254 -7.78 30.38 12.99
C PHE A 254 -9.28 30.09 13.09
N GLN A 255 -9.68 28.89 13.53
CA GLN A 255 -11.08 28.47 13.53
C GLN A 255 -11.97 29.41 14.35
N ASP A 256 -11.51 29.87 15.53
CA ASP A 256 -12.29 30.76 16.41
C ASP A 256 -12.55 32.14 15.77
N TRP A 257 -11.57 32.65 15.03
CA TRP A 257 -11.72 33.90 14.28
C TRP A 257 -12.60 33.69 13.04
N LEU A 258 -12.40 32.59 12.29
CA LEU A 258 -13.21 32.23 11.13
C LEU A 258 -14.69 32.01 11.48
N ALA A 259 -14.98 31.51 12.69
CA ALA A 259 -16.35 31.31 13.17
C ALA A 259 -17.16 32.62 13.26
N HIS A 260 -16.49 33.77 13.41
CA HIS A 260 -17.15 35.08 13.35
C HIS A 260 -17.53 35.51 11.93
N HIS A 261 -16.95 34.89 10.89
CA HIS A 261 -17.20 35.17 9.48
C HIS A 261 -17.74 33.92 8.75
N PRO A 262 -19.01 33.54 8.96
CA PRO A 262 -19.56 32.28 8.49
C PRO A 262 -19.56 32.13 6.96
N SER A 263 -19.71 33.23 6.21
CA SER A 263 -19.64 33.20 4.74
C SER A 263 -18.25 32.77 4.24
N LEU A 264 -17.19 33.33 4.83
CA LEU A 264 -15.81 33.00 4.48
C LEU A 264 -15.47 31.55 4.81
N LEU A 265 -15.93 31.05 5.97
CA LEU A 265 -15.78 29.64 6.34
C LEU A 265 -16.44 28.71 5.33
N ILE A 266 -17.65 29.04 4.89
CA ILE A 266 -18.39 28.26 3.90
C ILE A 266 -17.66 28.20 2.55
N TYR A 267 -17.16 29.34 2.05
CA TYR A 267 -16.41 29.37 0.79
C TYR A 267 -15.10 28.59 0.89
N LEU A 268 -14.34 28.76 1.98
CA LEU A 268 -13.10 28.01 2.21
C LEU A 268 -13.36 26.51 2.31
N ARG A 269 -14.44 26.10 3.00
CA ARG A 269 -14.83 24.69 3.11
C ARG A 269 -15.12 24.10 1.74
N TYR A 270 -15.98 24.72 0.93
CA TYR A 270 -16.26 24.17 -0.41
C TYR A 270 -15.06 24.18 -1.33
N GLY A 271 -14.22 25.22 -1.27
CA GLY A 271 -12.95 25.24 -1.99
C GLY A 271 -12.05 24.08 -1.59
N TYR A 272 -11.94 23.80 -0.29
CA TYR A 272 -11.13 22.70 0.21
C TYR A 272 -11.70 21.34 -0.16
N LEU A 273 -13.01 21.13 -0.07
CA LEU A 273 -13.63 19.86 -0.45
C LEU A 273 -13.42 19.57 -1.94
N VAL A 274 -13.55 20.57 -2.81
CA VAL A 274 -13.25 20.42 -4.24
C VAL A 274 -11.79 20.05 -4.46
N TYR A 275 -10.86 20.72 -3.75
CA TYR A 275 -9.44 20.36 -3.77
C TYR A 275 -9.23 18.90 -3.33
N THR A 276 -9.84 18.46 -2.22
CA THR A 276 -9.72 17.10 -1.72
C THR A 276 -10.24 16.07 -2.73
N VAL A 277 -11.37 16.32 -3.39
CA VAL A 277 -11.91 15.39 -4.40
C VAL A 277 -11.02 15.32 -5.64
N ILE A 278 -10.66 16.47 -6.19
CA ILE A 278 -9.92 16.53 -7.47
C ILE A 278 -8.46 16.13 -7.28
N PHE A 279 -7.79 16.68 -6.28
CA PHE A 279 -6.36 16.48 -6.10
C PHE A 279 -6.06 15.22 -5.28
N ILE A 280 -6.51 15.15 -4.03
CA ILE A 280 -6.20 14.01 -3.15
C ILE A 280 -6.87 12.72 -3.67
N GLY A 281 -8.14 12.82 -4.04
CA GLY A 281 -8.94 11.69 -4.52
C GLY A 281 -8.60 11.24 -5.93
N TRP A 282 -8.75 12.13 -6.91
CA TRP A 282 -8.68 11.74 -8.33
C TRP A 282 -7.25 11.75 -8.90
N TYR A 283 -6.47 12.78 -8.61
CA TYR A 283 -5.12 12.93 -9.17
C TYR A 283 -4.06 12.10 -8.43
N SER A 284 -4.06 12.16 -7.10
CA SER A 284 -3.05 11.49 -6.27
C SER A 284 -3.47 10.10 -5.77
N LEU A 285 -4.75 9.73 -5.88
CA LEU A 285 -5.33 8.48 -5.38
C LEU A 285 -4.94 8.16 -3.92
N ALA A 286 -4.67 9.20 -3.13
CA ALA A 286 -4.12 9.07 -1.78
C ALA A 286 -5.26 8.88 -0.79
N GLN A 287 -5.64 7.62 -0.53
CA GLN A 287 -6.73 7.26 0.36
C GLN A 287 -6.21 6.52 1.60
N LEU A 288 -6.49 7.05 2.79
CA LEU A 288 -6.23 6.32 4.02
C LEU A 288 -7.27 5.20 4.18
N SER A 289 -6.80 3.96 4.20
CA SER A 289 -7.63 2.76 4.36
C SER A 289 -7.18 1.93 5.56
N ILE A 290 -8.07 1.06 6.04
CA ILE A 290 -7.75 0.07 7.07
C ILE A 290 -6.61 -0.85 6.63
N VAL A 291 -6.47 -1.10 5.32
CA VAL A 291 -5.37 -1.88 4.77
C VAL A 291 -4.03 -1.27 5.16
N ASN A 292 -3.87 0.05 5.06
CA ASN A 292 -2.62 0.74 5.42
C ASN A 292 -2.31 0.59 6.91
N VAL A 293 -3.34 0.58 7.76
CA VAL A 293 -3.19 0.31 9.20
C VAL A 293 -2.74 -1.13 9.44
N LEU A 294 -3.36 -2.10 8.75
CA LEU A 294 -2.99 -3.51 8.86
C LEU A 294 -1.57 -3.77 8.36
N THR A 295 -1.16 -3.16 7.26
CA THR A 295 0.20 -3.24 6.73
C THR A 295 1.22 -2.70 7.75
N PHE A 296 0.91 -1.58 8.39
CA PHE A 296 1.76 -1.01 9.45
C PHE A 296 1.86 -1.94 10.67
N VAL A 297 0.74 -2.46 11.16
CA VAL A 297 0.70 -3.40 12.30
C VAL A 297 1.45 -4.70 11.97
N SER A 298 1.26 -5.24 10.76
CA SER A 298 1.95 -6.44 10.28
C SER A 298 3.46 -6.22 10.17
N SER A 299 3.89 -5.05 9.66
CA SER A 299 5.31 -4.70 9.57
C SER A 299 5.98 -4.61 10.95
N ILE A 300 5.28 -4.07 11.96
CA ILE A 300 5.80 -4.06 13.34
C ILE A 300 6.01 -5.48 13.87
N MET A 301 5.13 -6.43 13.51
CA MET A 301 5.20 -7.81 14.00
C MET A 301 6.32 -8.65 13.34
N HIS A 302 6.65 -8.40 12.07
CA HIS A 302 7.54 -9.26 11.29
C HIS A 302 8.95 -8.68 11.03
N GLY A 303 9.24 -7.49 11.54
CA GLY A 303 10.48 -6.76 11.29
C GLY A 303 10.18 -5.42 10.63
N PHE A 304 10.49 -4.34 11.34
CA PHE A 304 10.10 -3.00 10.95
C PHE A 304 11.02 -2.43 9.86
N SER A 305 10.49 -2.30 8.65
CA SER A 305 11.18 -1.67 7.51
C SER A 305 10.52 -0.33 7.15
N TRP A 306 11.18 0.78 7.50
CA TRP A 306 10.71 2.15 7.16
C TRP A 306 10.54 2.36 5.65
N GLU A 307 11.32 1.63 4.85
CA GLU A 307 11.38 1.74 3.40
C GLU A 307 10.01 1.50 2.75
N THR A 308 9.30 0.45 3.17
CA THR A 308 7.98 0.09 2.62
C THR A 308 6.96 1.22 2.79
N PHE A 309 7.01 1.92 3.93
CA PHE A 309 6.10 3.02 4.22
C PHE A 309 6.50 4.31 3.49
N MET A 310 7.80 4.50 3.23
CA MET A 310 8.32 5.67 2.52
C MET A 310 8.18 5.58 0.99
N ILE A 311 7.85 4.41 0.44
CA ILE A 311 7.59 4.24 -1.01
C ILE A 311 6.41 5.09 -1.48
N ASP A 312 5.36 5.30 -0.67
CA ASP A 312 4.29 6.24 -1.01
C ASP A 312 4.38 7.54 -0.19
N PRO A 313 5.05 8.60 -0.71
CA PRO A 313 5.24 9.85 0.02
C PRO A 313 3.92 10.54 0.38
N MET A 314 2.89 10.39 -0.44
CA MET A 314 1.60 11.07 -0.22
C MET A 314 0.88 10.49 0.99
N LEU A 315 0.84 9.15 1.09
CA LEU A 315 0.29 8.45 2.24
C LEU A 315 1.10 8.73 3.50
N PHE A 316 2.44 8.71 3.41
CA PHE A 316 3.33 9.02 4.53
C PHE A 316 3.02 10.40 5.15
N ILE A 317 2.94 11.43 4.30
CA ILE A 317 2.68 12.81 4.73
C ILE A 317 1.27 12.94 5.31
N LEU A 318 0.25 12.35 4.66
CA LEU A 318 -1.13 12.37 5.15
C LEU A 318 -1.28 11.66 6.50
N TRP A 319 -0.71 10.47 6.66
CA TRP A 319 -0.71 9.75 7.94
C TRP A 319 -0.05 10.57 9.05
N SER A 320 1.12 11.15 8.77
CA SER A 320 1.83 11.99 9.73
C SER A 320 0.98 13.19 10.17
N PHE A 321 0.34 13.87 9.21
CA PHE A 321 -0.54 15.00 9.49
C PHE A 321 -1.79 14.58 10.29
N VAL A 322 -2.43 13.46 9.92
CA VAL A 322 -3.61 12.95 10.61
C VAL A 322 -3.27 12.52 12.04
N ALA A 323 -2.13 11.86 12.25
CA ALA A 323 -1.66 11.50 13.58
C ALA A 323 -1.45 12.74 14.47
N VAL A 324 -0.79 13.77 13.95
CA VAL A 324 -0.57 15.04 14.67
C VAL A 324 -1.89 15.75 14.97
N THR A 325 -2.80 15.85 13.99
CA THR A 325 -4.08 16.55 14.19
C THR A 325 -5.03 15.82 15.12
N ILE A 326 -5.05 14.49 15.12
CA ILE A 326 -5.80 13.70 16.11
C ILE A 326 -5.22 13.93 17.51
N LEU A 327 -3.89 13.99 17.66
CA LEU A 327 -3.25 14.25 18.95
C LEU A 327 -3.58 15.66 19.48
N LEU A 328 -3.55 16.68 18.62
CA LEU A 328 -3.76 18.07 19.01
C LEU A 328 -5.24 18.43 19.23
N TRP A 329 -6.16 17.93 18.40
CA TRP A 329 -7.59 18.32 18.46
C TRP A 329 -8.53 17.20 18.92
N GLY A 330 -8.09 15.94 19.00
CA GLY A 330 -8.91 14.81 19.46
C GLY A 330 -10.12 14.46 18.57
N ARG A 331 -10.29 15.13 17.42
CA ARG A 331 -11.39 14.92 16.46
C ARG A 331 -10.85 14.40 15.13
N GLY A 332 -11.67 13.63 14.43
CA GLY A 332 -11.36 13.14 13.08
C GLY A 332 -11.36 14.25 12.03
N VAL A 333 -10.27 15.03 11.95
CA VAL A 333 -10.03 16.06 10.91
C VAL A 333 -10.02 15.41 9.53
N TYR A 334 -9.49 14.19 9.43
CA TYR A 334 -9.43 13.43 8.18
C TYR A 334 -10.81 13.27 7.54
N CYS A 335 -11.78 12.70 8.26
CA CYS A 335 -13.11 12.43 7.74
C CYS A 335 -13.86 13.70 7.31
N GLY A 336 -13.57 14.85 7.93
CA GLY A 336 -14.27 16.11 7.66
C GLY A 336 -13.68 16.93 6.51
N TRP A 337 -12.37 16.89 6.30
CA TRP A 337 -11.69 17.77 5.34
C TRP A 337 -10.88 17.02 4.27
N LEU A 338 -10.20 15.95 4.66
CA LEU A 338 -9.20 15.27 3.82
C LEU A 338 -9.75 14.02 3.13
N CYS A 339 -10.85 13.45 3.59
CA CYS A 339 -11.43 12.23 3.02
C CYS A 339 -12.14 12.56 1.69
N PRO A 340 -11.66 12.04 0.53
CA PRO A 340 -12.29 12.31 -0.76
C PRO A 340 -13.72 11.78 -0.83
N PHE A 341 -13.97 10.62 -0.20
CA PHE A 341 -15.30 10.03 -0.15
C PHE A 341 -16.28 10.91 0.63
N GLY A 342 -15.88 11.40 1.81
CA GLY A 342 -16.70 12.33 2.59
C GLY A 342 -16.95 13.64 1.84
N ALA A 343 -15.94 14.16 1.14
CA ALA A 343 -16.07 15.37 0.35
C ALA A 343 -17.03 15.21 -0.84
N ILE A 344 -16.97 14.09 -1.56
CA ILE A 344 -17.95 13.77 -2.61
C ILE A 344 -19.36 13.68 -2.03
N GLN A 345 -19.55 12.99 -0.90
CA GLN A 345 -20.87 12.87 -0.28
C GLN A 345 -21.46 14.24 0.08
N GLU A 346 -20.67 15.15 0.67
CA GLU A 346 -21.11 16.50 1.01
C GLU A 346 -21.44 17.32 -0.25
N ILE A 347 -20.59 17.26 -1.29
CA ILE A 347 -20.82 17.98 -2.55
C ILE A 347 -22.08 17.46 -3.25
N VAL A 348 -22.26 16.13 -3.34
CA VAL A 348 -23.44 15.49 -3.97
C VAL A 348 -24.71 15.86 -3.22
N TYR A 349 -24.68 15.84 -1.88
CA TYR A 349 -25.82 16.26 -1.07
C TYR A 349 -26.25 17.69 -1.38
N LYS A 350 -25.30 18.62 -1.45
CA LYS A 350 -25.58 20.03 -1.78
C LYS A 350 -26.06 20.26 -3.20
N ILE A 351 -25.51 19.53 -4.16
CA ILE A 351 -26.01 19.56 -5.54
C ILE A 351 -27.45 19.06 -5.56
N GLY A 352 -27.75 17.96 -4.85
CA GLY A 352 -29.09 17.42 -4.73
C GLY A 352 -30.08 18.41 -4.10
N GLU A 353 -29.69 19.07 -3.00
CA GLU A 353 -30.49 20.10 -2.35
C GLU A 353 -30.79 21.28 -3.30
N LYS A 354 -29.78 21.74 -4.06
CA LYS A 354 -29.93 22.82 -5.04
C LYS A 354 -30.80 22.44 -6.23
N LEU A 355 -30.81 21.16 -6.60
CA LEU A 355 -31.69 20.60 -7.63
C LEU A 355 -33.10 20.30 -7.12
N GLY A 356 -33.40 20.58 -5.85
CA GLY A 356 -34.72 20.35 -5.25
C GLY A 356 -35.01 18.87 -4.96
N ILE A 357 -33.99 18.02 -4.91
CA ILE A 357 -34.15 16.62 -4.51
C ILE A 357 -34.50 16.60 -3.03
N ARG A 358 -35.69 16.11 -2.71
CA ARG A 358 -36.22 16.09 -1.34
C ARG A 358 -35.40 15.12 -0.50
N SER A 359 -34.59 15.65 0.43
CA SER A 359 -33.87 14.84 1.41
C SER A 359 -34.87 14.22 2.38
N TYR A 360 -35.00 12.89 2.34
CA TYR A 360 -35.89 12.16 3.24
C TYR A 360 -35.13 11.82 4.53
N GLU A 361 -35.38 12.58 5.60
CA GLU A 361 -34.89 12.20 6.92
C GLU A 361 -35.78 11.09 7.48
N PHE A 362 -35.19 9.91 7.70
CA PHE A 362 -35.93 8.80 8.29
C PHE A 362 -36.29 9.13 9.75
N PRO A 363 -37.53 8.83 10.22
CA PRO A 363 -37.88 8.95 11.62
C PRO A 363 -36.90 8.14 12.49
N ALA A 364 -36.48 8.70 13.63
CA ALA A 364 -35.46 8.09 14.50
C ALA A 364 -35.75 6.62 14.86
N ALA A 365 -37.03 6.28 15.07
CA ALA A 365 -37.47 4.92 15.36
C ALA A 365 -37.21 3.90 14.23
N VAL A 366 -37.25 4.35 12.97
CA VAL A 366 -36.94 3.51 11.79
C VAL A 366 -35.43 3.36 11.64
N HIS A 367 -34.68 4.43 11.89
CA HIS A 367 -33.22 4.41 11.86
C HIS A 367 -32.64 3.42 12.88
N GLU A 368 -33.11 3.47 14.13
CA GLU A 368 -32.65 2.60 15.22
C GLU A 368 -32.94 1.11 14.92
N ARG A 369 -34.09 0.81 14.32
CA ARG A 369 -34.47 -0.55 13.90
C ARG A 369 -33.68 -1.06 12.69
N LEU A 370 -33.43 -0.20 11.70
CA LEU A 370 -32.61 -0.54 10.53
C LEU A 370 -31.13 -0.76 10.91
N TRP A 371 -30.67 -0.11 11.98
CA TRP A 371 -29.32 -0.31 12.50
C TRP A 371 -29.08 -1.75 12.98
N ALA A 372 -30.07 -2.35 13.65
CA ALA A 372 -30.01 -3.76 14.06
C ALA A 372 -29.94 -4.72 12.85
N ILE A 373 -30.66 -4.41 11.78
CA ILE A 373 -30.64 -5.20 10.54
C ILE A 373 -29.26 -5.15 9.88
N LYS A 374 -28.59 -3.98 9.87
CA LYS A 374 -27.21 -3.85 9.35
C LYS A 374 -26.26 -4.85 10.04
N TYR A 375 -26.31 -4.96 11.37
CA TYR A 375 -25.45 -5.88 12.11
C TYR A 375 -25.83 -7.35 11.90
N LEU A 376 -27.12 -7.65 11.71
CA LEU A 376 -27.59 -9.02 11.46
C LEU A 376 -27.18 -9.52 10.06
N VAL A 377 -27.20 -8.65 9.04
CA VAL A 377 -26.71 -8.96 7.69
C VAL A 377 -25.19 -9.14 7.66
N MET A 378 -24.45 -8.37 8.47
CA MET A 378 -22.99 -8.46 8.52
C MET A 378 -22.48 -9.69 9.29
N LEU A 379 -23.37 -10.36 10.04
CA LEU A 379 -23.09 -11.59 10.78
C LEU A 379 -23.47 -12.86 10.01
N GLY A 380 -24.19 -12.72 8.89
CA GLY A 380 -24.71 -13.82 8.06
C GLY A 380 -23.81 -14.20 6.91
#